data_AF-A0A8B9HBX5-F1
#
_entry.id   AF-A0A8B9HBX5-F1
#
_cell.length_a   1.000
_cell.length_b   1.000
_cell.length_c   1.000
_cell.angle_alpha   90.00
_cell.angle_beta   90.00
_cell.angle_gamma   90.00
#
_symmetry.space_group_name_H-M   'P 1'
#
loop_
_entity.id
_entity.type
_entity.pdbx_description
1 polymer ?
#
loop_
_entity_poly.entity_id
_entity_poly.type
_entity_poly.pdbx_seq_one_letter_code
_entity_poly.pdbx_strand_id
1 'polypeptide(L)'
;MLIYTQQSRPVFHTFTCHTYSVYYLIYLFTIFGALIMGFGLWVLLDNQSFIAVLQESSSTLKVGSYILIGVGSLSMLMGFLGCIGAIYEIRCLLGLYFTCLVLILIAQVTAAVLIYFQRDLLKREISTVVNKILVGYTGQNKTTEHAWDYLQKTVRDVWTFSTAFVCDINLY
;
A
#
# COMPACT_ATOMS: atom_id res chain seq x y z
N MET A 1 46.74 10.55 27.73
CA MET A 1 46.95 10.33 26.28
C MET A 1 46.90 8.82 26.06
N LEU A 2 45.91 8.34 25.28
CA LEU A 2 45.73 6.97 24.75
C LEU A 2 45.15 5.82 25.61
N ILE A 3 43.93 5.95 26.16
CA ILE A 3 43.03 4.77 26.34
C ILE A 3 41.56 5.16 26.09
N TYR A 4 41.26 5.73 24.92
CA TYR A 4 39.89 5.81 24.37
C TYR A 4 39.72 4.65 23.34
N THR A 5 38.54 4.04 23.29
CA THR A 5 37.88 3.47 22.09
C THR A 5 38.27 2.08 21.52
N GLN A 6 38.03 0.95 22.23
CA GLN A 6 38.09 -0.39 21.58
C GLN A 6 37.06 -1.45 22.05
N GLN A 7 35.91 -1.10 22.67
CA GLN A 7 34.93 -2.13 23.13
C GLN A 7 33.50 -2.04 22.53
N SER A 8 33.19 -1.06 21.67
CA SER A 8 31.80 -0.83 21.18
C SER A 8 31.59 -1.08 19.68
N ARG A 9 32.33 -2.00 19.04
CA ARG A 9 32.25 -2.21 17.57
C ARG A 9 31.97 -3.66 17.14
N PRO A 10 30.83 -4.24 17.53
CA PRO A 10 30.07 -5.03 16.54
C PRO A 10 28.58 -4.65 16.42
N VAL A 11 27.97 -4.03 17.43
CA VAL A 11 26.53 -3.68 17.41
C VAL A 11 26.19 -2.48 16.54
N PHE A 12 27.05 -1.44 16.52
CA PHE A 12 26.78 -0.21 15.76
C PHE A 12 26.68 -0.46 14.23
N HIS A 13 27.47 -1.40 13.69
CA HIS A 13 27.46 -1.73 12.26
C HIS A 13 26.17 -2.47 11.84
N THR A 14 25.58 -3.25 12.75
CA THR A 14 24.27 -3.89 12.54
C THR A 14 23.13 -2.87 12.54
N PHE A 15 23.18 -1.86 13.41
CA PHE A 15 22.18 -0.80 13.44
C PHE A 15 22.21 0.09 12.19
N THR A 16 23.40 0.42 11.66
CA THR A 16 23.51 1.22 10.42
C THR A 16 23.01 0.45 9.19
N CYS A 17 23.23 -0.86 9.13
CA CYS A 17 22.73 -1.71 8.05
C CYS A 17 21.20 -1.81 8.09
N HIS A 18 20.63 -1.97 9.30
CA HIS A 18 19.19 -1.99 9.51
C HIS A 18 18.52 -0.67 9.11
N THR A 19 19.08 0.47 9.56
CA THR A 19 18.56 1.81 9.22
C THR A 19 18.69 2.14 7.73
N TYR A 20 19.75 1.67 7.06
CA TYR A 20 19.91 1.84 5.61
C TYR A 20 18.94 0.96 4.82
N SER A 21 18.72 -0.28 5.26
CA SER A 21 17.78 -1.21 4.64
C SER A 21 16.34 -0.70 4.71
N VAL A 22 15.90 -0.21 5.88
CA VAL A 22 14.54 0.35 6.02
C VAL A 22 14.36 1.62 5.19
N TYR A 23 15.38 2.48 5.10
CA TYR A 23 15.33 3.68 4.25
C TYR A 23 15.15 3.33 2.77
N TYR A 24 15.93 2.36 2.27
CA TYR A 24 15.84 1.93 0.87
C TYR A 24 14.49 1.26 0.57
N LEU A 25 13.96 0.46 1.48
CA LEU A 25 12.63 -0.16 1.35
C LEU A 25 11.50 0.88 1.34
N ILE A 26 11.56 1.89 2.21
CA ILE A 26 10.58 3.00 2.25
C ILE A 26 10.64 3.83 0.97
N TYR A 27 11.83 4.05 0.42
CA TYR A 27 12.01 4.74 -0.86
C TYR A 27 11.42 3.96 -2.03
N LEU A 28 11.70 2.66 -2.13
CA LEU A 28 11.11 1.80 -3.17
C LEU A 28 9.57 1.75 -3.06
N PHE A 29 9.03 1.64 -1.85
CA PHE A 29 7.59 1.65 -1.62
C PHE A 29 6.95 2.98 -2.05
N THR A 30 7.65 4.10 -1.83
CA THR A 30 7.19 5.43 -2.28
C THR A 30 7.13 5.53 -3.80
N ILE A 31 8.14 5.02 -4.51
CA ILE A 31 8.14 4.97 -5.98
C ILE A 31 7.01 4.10 -6.51
N PHE A 32 6.78 2.94 -5.89
CA PHE A 32 5.68 2.06 -6.27
C PHE A 32 4.30 2.71 -6.04
N GLY A 33 4.12 3.42 -4.92
CA GLY A 33 2.92 4.21 -4.64
C GLY A 33 2.68 5.31 -5.68
N ALA A 34 3.74 6.01 -6.11
CA ALA A 34 3.65 7.01 -7.17
C ALA A 34 3.27 6.39 -8.53
N LEU A 35 3.81 5.22 -8.87
CA LEU A 35 3.42 4.47 -10.08
C LEU A 35 1.94 4.07 -10.05
N ILE A 36 1.46 3.54 -8.92
CA ILE A 36 0.05 3.18 -8.74
C ILE A 36 -0.84 4.42 -8.88
N MET A 37 -0.49 5.54 -8.24
CA MET A 37 -1.27 6.78 -8.34
C MET A 37 -1.29 7.32 -9.78
N GLY A 38 -0.15 7.26 -10.49
CA GLY A 38 -0.05 7.62 -11.90
C GLY A 38 -0.94 6.73 -12.79
N PHE A 39 -0.92 5.41 -12.55
CA PHE A 39 -1.79 4.47 -13.25
C PHE A 39 -3.28 4.73 -12.95
N GLY A 40 -3.62 5.00 -11.69
CA GLY A 40 -4.97 5.34 -11.27
C GLY A 40 -5.50 6.60 -11.95
N LEU A 41 -4.66 7.63 -12.04
CA LEU A 41 -5.00 8.88 -12.73
C LEU A 41 -5.13 8.69 -14.25
N TRP A 42 -4.23 7.92 -14.87
CA TRP A 42 -4.31 7.56 -16.28
C TRP A 42 -5.65 6.88 -16.59
N VAL A 43 -6.01 5.86 -15.80
CA VAL A 43 -7.29 5.15 -15.94
C VAL A 43 -8.45 6.11 -15.72
N LEU A 44 -8.40 6.99 -14.70
CA LEU A 44 -9.50 7.93 -14.45
C LEU A 44 -9.73 8.88 -15.63
N LEU A 45 -8.66 9.44 -16.21
CA LEU A 45 -8.72 10.40 -17.32
C LEU A 45 -9.21 9.76 -18.63
N ASP A 46 -8.72 8.56 -18.94
CA ASP A 46 -9.18 7.77 -20.08
C ASP A 46 -10.69 7.46 -19.97
N ASN A 47 -11.12 7.08 -18.76
CA ASN A 47 -12.52 6.83 -18.46
C ASN A 47 -13.38 8.11 -18.48
N GLN A 48 -12.93 9.26 -17.96
CA GLN A 48 -13.75 10.49 -18.01
C GLN A 48 -14.05 10.93 -19.46
N SER A 49 -13.09 10.74 -20.36
CA SER A 49 -13.21 11.13 -21.77
C SER A 49 -14.12 10.17 -22.56
N PHE A 50 -14.18 8.90 -22.18
CA PHE A 50 -14.98 7.85 -22.84
C PHE A 50 -16.38 7.64 -22.22
N ILE A 51 -16.54 7.87 -20.91
CA ILE A 51 -17.81 7.72 -20.16
C ILE A 51 -18.83 8.82 -20.50
N ALA A 52 -18.39 9.99 -20.95
CA ALA A 52 -19.30 10.99 -21.51
C ALA A 52 -20.04 10.51 -22.77
N VAL A 53 -19.63 9.38 -23.37
CA VAL A 53 -20.15 8.84 -24.63
C VAL A 53 -20.85 7.48 -24.47
N LEU A 54 -20.55 6.67 -23.43
CA LEU A 54 -21.13 5.33 -23.23
C LEU A 54 -21.49 5.06 -21.75
N GLN A 55 -22.78 5.17 -21.41
CA GLN A 55 -23.27 5.38 -20.05
C GLN A 55 -23.54 4.10 -19.21
N GLU A 56 -23.35 2.87 -19.72
CA GLU A 56 -24.01 1.68 -19.13
C GLU A 56 -23.10 0.55 -18.59
N SER A 57 -21.77 0.70 -18.50
CA SER A 57 -20.92 -0.41 -18.00
C SER A 57 -19.75 -0.06 -17.08
N SER A 58 -19.59 1.21 -16.73
CA SER A 58 -18.36 1.75 -16.14
C SER A 58 -18.41 2.01 -14.63
N SER A 59 -19.53 1.77 -13.94
CA SER A 59 -19.65 2.03 -12.50
C SER A 59 -18.59 1.31 -11.67
N THR A 60 -18.33 0.04 -11.97
CA THR A 60 -17.35 -0.79 -11.27
C THR A 60 -15.90 -0.33 -11.48
N LEU A 61 -15.52 0.00 -12.71
CA LEU A 61 -14.16 0.46 -13.03
C LEU A 61 -13.89 1.85 -12.44
N LYS A 62 -14.91 2.71 -12.44
CA LYS A 62 -14.86 4.04 -11.83
C LYS A 62 -14.63 3.94 -10.32
N VAL A 63 -15.37 3.07 -9.63
CA VAL A 63 -15.17 2.80 -8.19
C VAL A 63 -13.76 2.28 -7.91
N GLY A 64 -13.27 1.32 -8.71
CA GLY A 64 -11.91 0.80 -8.57
C GLY A 64 -10.82 1.86 -8.73
N SER A 65 -10.93 2.74 -9.73
CA SER A 65 -9.98 3.82 -9.97
C SER A 65 -9.93 4.85 -8.82
N TYR A 66 -11.08 5.23 -8.27
CA TYR A 66 -11.14 6.11 -7.09
C TYR A 66 -10.45 5.50 -5.87
N ILE A 67 -10.66 4.21 -5.61
CA ILE A 67 -9.99 3.50 -4.51
C ILE A 67 -8.48 3.45 -4.73
N LEU A 68 -8.04 3.16 -5.96
CA LEU A 68 -6.62 3.06 -6.33
C LEU A 68 -5.89 4.40 -6.19
N ILE A 69 -6.54 5.51 -6.57
CA ILE A 69 -6.04 6.87 -6.35
C ILE A 69 -5.97 7.19 -4.85
N GLY A 70 -7.02 6.84 -4.09
CA GLY A 70 -7.06 7.09 -2.65
C GLY A 70 -5.93 6.38 -1.90
N VAL A 71 -5.76 5.08 -2.14
CA VAL A 71 -4.68 4.28 -1.52
C VAL A 71 -3.31 4.76 -1.97
N GLY A 72 -3.12 5.08 -3.25
CA GLY A 72 -1.86 5.62 -3.77
C GLY A 72 -1.48 6.96 -3.14
N SER A 73 -2.45 7.88 -2.98
CA SER A 73 -2.24 9.18 -2.34
C SER A 73 -1.89 9.06 -0.85
N LEU A 74 -2.62 8.22 -0.10
CA LEU A 74 -2.31 7.91 1.30
C LEU A 74 -0.91 7.31 1.47
N SER A 75 -0.54 6.38 0.59
CA SER A 75 0.79 5.76 0.56
C SER A 75 1.90 6.79 0.28
N MET A 76 1.66 7.74 -0.62
CA MET A 76 2.64 8.78 -0.98
C MET A 76 2.82 9.81 0.14
N LEU A 77 1.73 10.19 0.83
CA LEU A 77 1.78 11.01 2.04
C LEU A 77 2.59 10.34 3.16
N MET A 78 2.36 9.05 3.40
CA MET A 78 3.12 8.28 4.39
C MET A 78 4.60 8.14 4.03
N GLY A 79 4.92 7.94 2.75
CA GLY A 79 6.31 7.92 2.26
C GLY A 79 7.02 9.24 2.48
N PHE A 80 6.36 10.37 2.16
CA PHE A 80 6.91 11.71 2.41
C PHE A 80 7.14 11.98 3.89
N LEU A 81 6.17 11.65 4.75
CA LEU A 81 6.30 11.81 6.20
C LEU A 81 7.42 10.93 6.78
N GLY A 82 7.62 9.71 6.25
CA GLY A 82 8.73 8.83 6.63
C GLY A 82 10.11 9.39 6.29
N CYS A 83 10.28 9.93 5.08
CA CYS A 83 11.54 10.55 4.66
C CYS A 83 11.84 11.84 5.46
N ILE A 84 10.84 12.70 5.67
CA ILE A 84 11.01 13.94 6.44
C ILE A 84 11.24 13.62 7.92
N GLY A 85 10.56 12.61 8.49
CA GLY A 85 10.76 12.16 9.86
C GLY A 85 12.17 11.62 10.14
N ALA A 86 12.82 11.02 9.13
CA ALA A 86 14.21 10.59 9.23
C ALA A 86 15.22 11.76 9.18
N ILE A 87 14.89 12.85 8.47
CA ILE A 87 15.77 14.01 8.29
C ILE A 87 15.60 15.02 9.44
N TYR A 88 14.39 15.14 10.00
CA TYR A 88 14.06 16.14 11.01
C TYR A 88 13.90 15.50 12.39
N GLU A 89 14.84 15.76 13.29
CA GLU A 89 14.78 15.42 14.72
C GLU A 89 13.76 16.30 15.49
N ILE A 90 12.64 16.64 14.86
CA ILE A 90 11.61 17.53 15.42
C ILE A 90 10.48 16.67 15.98
N ARG A 91 10.28 16.72 17.30
CA ARG A 91 9.29 15.92 18.03
C ARG A 91 7.85 16.05 17.51
N CYS A 92 7.50 17.21 16.94
CA CYS A 92 6.16 17.48 16.41
C CYS A 92 5.85 16.62 15.17
N LEU A 93 6.84 16.41 14.30
CA LEU A 93 6.66 15.62 13.08
C LEU A 93 6.52 14.12 13.38
N LEU A 94 7.27 13.66 14.39
CA LEU A 94 7.18 12.29 14.91
C LEU A 94 5.78 12.00 15.50
N GLY A 95 5.20 12.99 16.20
CA GLY A 95 3.84 12.91 16.72
C GLY A 95 2.77 12.84 15.62
N LEU A 96 2.95 13.58 14.53
CA LEU A 96 2.04 13.56 13.38
C LEU A 96 2.08 12.20 12.65
N TYR A 97 3.27 11.64 12.47
CA TYR A 97 3.44 10.27 11.94
C TYR A 97 2.72 9.23 12.81
N PHE A 98 2.94 9.26 14.13
CA PHE A 98 2.27 8.37 15.08
C PHE A 98 0.75 8.51 15.03
N THR A 99 0.25 9.75 14.97
CA THR A 99 -1.19 10.03 14.88
C THR A 99 -1.78 9.48 13.59
N CYS A 100 -1.11 9.68 12.45
CA CYS A 100 -1.54 9.10 11.18
C CYS A 100 -1.56 7.57 11.21
N LEU A 101 -0.57 6.92 11.84
CA LEU A 101 -0.57 5.46 12.02
C LEU A 101 -1.75 4.98 12.86
N VAL A 102 -2.04 5.64 13.98
CA VAL A 102 -3.20 5.31 14.83
C VAL A 102 -4.51 5.47 14.06
N LEU A 103 -4.65 6.54 13.27
CA LEU A 103 -5.82 6.73 12.41
C LEU A 103 -5.98 5.61 11.38
N ILE A 104 -4.89 5.14 10.76
CA ILE A 104 -4.93 4.00 9.83
C ILE A 104 -5.33 2.72 10.57
N LEU A 105 -4.84 2.48 11.79
CA LEU A 105 -5.23 1.32 12.58
C LEU A 105 -6.73 1.31 12.88
N ILE A 106 -7.28 2.45 13.30
CA ILE A 106 -8.72 2.59 13.54
C ILE A 106 -9.49 2.33 12.24
N ALA A 107 -9.03 2.86 11.11
CA ALA A 107 -9.63 2.62 9.81
C ALA A 107 -9.57 1.14 9.38
N GLN A 108 -8.44 0.46 9.59
CA GLN A 108 -8.29 -0.97 9.30
C GLN A 108 -9.22 -1.83 10.16
N VAL A 109 -9.30 -1.56 11.47
CA VAL A 109 -10.22 -2.28 12.38
C VAL A 109 -11.67 -2.05 11.95
N THR A 110 -12.03 -0.81 11.66
CA THR A 110 -13.38 -0.46 11.18
C THR A 110 -13.70 -1.17 9.87
N ALA A 111 -12.78 -1.16 8.90
CA ALA A 111 -12.94 -1.86 7.64
C ALA A 111 -13.05 -3.39 7.86
N ALA A 112 -12.21 -3.98 8.72
CA ALA A 112 -12.25 -5.41 9.02
C ALA A 112 -13.60 -5.85 9.60
N VAL A 113 -14.15 -5.05 10.53
CA VAL A 113 -15.48 -5.28 11.13
C VAL A 113 -16.59 -5.09 10.10
N LEU A 114 -16.53 -4.03 9.28
CA LEU A 114 -17.53 -3.78 8.24
C LEU A 114 -17.57 -4.89 7.20
N ILE A 115 -16.40 -5.33 6.72
CA ILE A 115 -16.26 -6.46 5.81
C ILE A 115 -16.80 -7.72 6.51
N TYR A 116 -16.65 -7.89 7.82
CA TYR A 116 -17.17 -9.05 8.57
C TYR A 116 -18.70 -9.11 8.60
N PHE A 117 -19.35 -7.97 8.73
CA PHE A 117 -20.81 -7.91 8.67
C PHE A 117 -21.37 -8.03 7.25
N GLN A 118 -20.68 -7.47 6.25
CA GLN A 118 -21.17 -7.40 4.87
C GLN A 118 -20.45 -8.35 3.90
N ARG A 119 -19.92 -9.46 4.41
CA ARG A 119 -19.16 -10.45 3.61
C ARG A 119 -19.96 -10.87 2.36
N ASP A 120 -21.28 -11.05 2.47
CA ASP A 120 -22.13 -11.52 1.38
C ASP A 120 -22.34 -10.48 0.27
N LEU A 121 -22.54 -9.21 0.64
CA LEU A 121 -22.67 -8.11 -0.34
C LEU A 121 -21.36 -7.90 -1.08
N LEU A 122 -20.24 -7.86 -0.33
CA LEU A 122 -18.91 -7.68 -0.91
C LEU A 122 -18.53 -8.82 -1.86
N LYS A 123 -18.85 -10.07 -1.51
CA LYS A 123 -18.61 -11.23 -2.38
C LYS A 123 -19.34 -11.09 -3.72
N ARG A 124 -20.61 -10.65 -3.71
CA ARG A 124 -21.40 -10.49 -4.95
C ARG A 124 -20.82 -9.41 -5.87
N GLU A 125 -20.45 -8.26 -5.30
CA GLU A 125 -19.81 -7.18 -6.05
C GLU A 125 -18.49 -7.65 -6.66
N ILE A 126 -17.60 -8.23 -5.85
CA ILE A 126 -16.29 -8.74 -6.31
C ILE A 126 -16.47 -9.84 -7.37
N SER A 127 -17.38 -10.79 -7.16
CA SER A 127 -17.65 -11.85 -8.14
C SER A 127 -18.14 -11.28 -9.46
N THR A 128 -18.95 -10.23 -9.44
CA THR A 128 -19.41 -9.56 -10.67
C THR A 128 -18.26 -8.87 -11.39
N VAL A 129 -17.35 -8.19 -10.66
CA VAL A 129 -16.15 -7.58 -11.24
C VAL A 129 -15.24 -8.64 -11.88
N VAL A 130 -14.94 -9.70 -11.12
CA VAL A 130 -14.06 -10.79 -11.56
C VAL A 130 -14.66 -11.49 -12.77
N ASN A 131 -15.97 -11.75 -12.79
CA ASN A 131 -16.63 -12.41 -13.91
C ASN A 131 -16.59 -11.53 -15.18
N LYS A 132 -16.81 -10.22 -15.06
CA LYS A 132 -16.68 -9.29 -16.20
C LYS A 132 -15.26 -9.28 -16.77
N ILE A 133 -14.24 -9.29 -15.91
CA ILE A 133 -12.84 -9.37 -16.35
C ILE A 133 -12.58 -10.74 -17.01
N LEU A 134 -13.05 -11.82 -16.39
CA LEU A 134 -12.82 -13.19 -16.86
C LEU A 134 -13.47 -13.46 -18.23
N VAL A 135 -14.71 -13.01 -18.45
CA VAL A 135 -15.43 -13.16 -19.73
C VAL A 135 -14.76 -12.37 -20.85
N GLY A 136 -14.24 -11.18 -20.55
CA GLY A 136 -13.45 -10.40 -21.53
C GLY A 136 -12.08 -11.01 -21.86
N TYR A 137 -11.53 -11.85 -20.97
CA TYR A 137 -10.17 -12.41 -21.09
C TYR A 137 -10.11 -13.90 -21.51
N THR A 138 -11.24 -14.60 -21.62
CA THR A 138 -11.32 -16.06 -21.92
C THR A 138 -10.72 -16.46 -23.30
N GLY A 139 -10.29 -15.50 -24.13
CA GLY A 139 -9.66 -15.75 -25.43
C GLY A 139 -8.13 -15.94 -25.46
N GLN A 140 -7.37 -15.62 -24.40
CA GLN A 140 -5.89 -15.67 -24.41
C GLN A 140 -5.30 -16.35 -23.14
N ASN A 141 -5.24 -17.69 -23.15
CA ASN A 141 -4.94 -18.55 -21.99
C ASN A 141 -3.44 -18.71 -21.59
N LYS A 142 -2.65 -17.63 -21.44
CA LYS A 142 -1.33 -17.71 -20.75
C LYS A 142 -0.99 -16.48 -19.90
N THR A 143 -1.46 -15.31 -20.30
CA THR A 143 -1.12 -14.03 -19.64
C THR A 143 -1.92 -13.79 -18.37
N THR A 144 -3.16 -14.28 -18.31
CA THR A 144 -4.09 -14.03 -17.19
C THR A 144 -3.72 -14.81 -15.93
N GLU A 145 -3.26 -16.06 -16.06
CA GLU A 145 -2.81 -16.86 -14.91
C GLU A 145 -1.61 -16.20 -14.21
N HIS A 146 -0.64 -15.72 -15.00
CA HIS A 146 0.49 -14.97 -14.46
C HIS A 146 0.05 -13.69 -13.74
N ALA A 147 -0.85 -12.89 -14.33
CA ALA A 147 -1.33 -11.66 -13.69
C ALA A 147 -2.07 -11.94 -12.37
N TRP A 148 -2.85 -13.01 -12.31
CA TRP A 148 -3.54 -13.43 -11.09
C TRP A 148 -2.56 -13.85 -9.99
N ASP A 149 -1.53 -14.62 -10.33
CA ASP A 149 -0.49 -15.01 -9.39
C ASP A 149 0.31 -13.80 -8.86
N TYR A 150 0.60 -12.83 -9.72
CA TYR A 150 1.27 -11.58 -9.30
C TYR A 150 0.42 -10.77 -8.32
N LEU A 151 -0.88 -10.63 -8.57
CA LEU A 151 -1.79 -9.94 -7.66
C LEU A 151 -1.91 -10.68 -6.33
N GLN A 152 -2.08 -12.01 -6.38
CA GLN A 152 -2.22 -12.83 -5.18
C GLN A 152 -0.95 -12.82 -4.33
N LYS A 153 0.22 -12.78 -4.97
CA LYS A 153 1.50 -12.63 -4.29
C LYS A 153 1.68 -11.23 -3.68
N THR A 154 1.40 -10.18 -4.45
CA THR A 154 1.49 -8.78 -3.98
C THR A 154 0.58 -8.53 -2.78
N VAL A 155 -0.68 -8.98 -2.83
CA VAL A 155 -1.61 -8.83 -1.70
C VAL A 155 -1.12 -9.59 -0.49
N ARG A 156 -0.62 -10.82 -0.66
CA ARG A 156 -0.07 -11.62 0.43
C ARG A 156 1.12 -10.92 1.09
N ASP A 157 2.03 -10.38 0.29
CA ASP A 157 3.24 -9.69 0.79
C ASP A 157 2.89 -8.39 1.53
N VAL A 158 1.84 -7.68 1.10
CA VAL A 158 1.32 -6.48 1.80
C VAL A 158 0.68 -6.85 3.14
N TRP A 159 -0.10 -7.94 3.20
CA TRP A 159 -0.70 -8.41 4.44
C TRP A 159 0.35 -8.91 5.44
N THR A 160 1.35 -9.68 4.97
CA THR A 160 2.43 -10.17 5.82
C THR A 160 3.29 -9.03 6.36
N PHE A 161 3.58 -8.01 5.54
CA PHE A 161 4.28 -6.82 6.00
C PHE A 161 3.48 -6.05 7.07
N SER A 162 2.17 -5.86 6.86
CA SER A 162 1.30 -5.22 7.86
C SER A 162 1.24 -6.02 9.17
N THR A 163 1.18 -7.35 9.11
CA THR A 163 1.19 -8.20 10.32
C THR A 163 2.56 -8.28 10.98
N ALA A 164 3.64 -8.25 10.21
CA ALA A 164 5.01 -8.23 10.75
C ALA A 164 5.27 -6.92 11.50
N PHE A 165 4.82 -5.79 10.96
CA PHE A 165 4.90 -4.48 11.63
C PHE A 165 4.10 -4.44 12.93
N VAL A 166 2.92 -5.08 12.97
CA VAL A 166 2.11 -5.23 14.18
C VAL A 166 2.77 -6.15 15.21
N CYS A 167 3.45 -7.22 14.79
CA CYS A 167 4.20 -8.09 15.69
C CYS A 167 5.47 -7.42 16.25
N ASP A 168 6.18 -6.62 15.46
CA ASP A 168 7.39 -5.91 15.90
C ASP A 168 7.04 -4.84 16.96
N ILE A 169 5.90 -4.16 16.83
CA ILE A 169 5.35 -3.23 17.84
C ILE A 169 4.96 -3.95 19.15
N ASN A 170 4.63 -5.24 19.12
CA ASN A 170 4.26 -6.00 20.33
C ASN A 170 5.49 -6.58 21.07
N LEU A 171 6.67 -6.52 20.47
CA LEU A 171 7.91 -7.06 21.03
C LEU A 171 8.79 -6.00 21.71
N TYR A 172 8.35 -4.73 21.74
CA TYR A 172 9.03 -3.59 22.35
C TYR A 172 8.25 -3.00 23.53
#